data_AF-A0A933HXN6-F1
#
_entry.id   AF-A0A933HXN6-F1
#
_cell.length_a   1.000
_cell.length_b   1.000
_cell.length_c   1.000
_cell.angle_alpha   90.00
_cell.angle_beta   90.00
_cell.angle_gamma   90.00
#
_symmetry.space_group_name_H-M   'P 1'
#
loop_
_entity.id
_entity.type
_entity.pdbx_description
1 polymer ?
#
loop_
_entity_poly.entity_id
_entity_poly.type
_entity_poly.pdbx_seq_one_letter_code
_entity_poly.pdbx_strand_id
1 'polypeptide(L)'
;MATSEEIRGSVLKYVKDEYVEDEDQEVGCETPLISGGIVDSFSMVSLKRFLENKYKIQIPDDKTTPEAFDNVNRITALVESLIGQAPGLNRRSGPPAKPGA
;
A
#
# COMPACT_ATOMS: atom_id res chain seq x y z
N MET A 1 6.63 -16.80 -4.73
CA MET A 1 5.96 -15.53 -5.09
C MET A 1 4.80 -15.38 -4.13
N ALA A 2 4.61 -14.21 -3.52
CA ALA A 2 3.44 -14.00 -2.65
C ALA A 2 2.18 -13.99 -3.51
N THR A 3 1.15 -14.74 -3.12
CA THR A 3 -0.14 -14.75 -3.81
C THR A 3 -1.01 -13.58 -3.33
N SER A 4 -2.02 -13.20 -4.12
CA SER A 4 -2.96 -12.13 -3.75
C SER A 4 -3.61 -12.39 -2.39
N GLU A 5 -3.91 -13.65 -2.08
CA GLU A 5 -4.46 -14.06 -0.79
C GLU A 5 -3.51 -13.79 0.39
N GLU A 6 -2.21 -14.06 0.24
CA GLU A 6 -1.23 -13.75 1.29
C GLU A 6 -1.07 -12.24 1.51
N ILE A 7 -1.13 -11.46 0.44
CA ILE A 7 -1.08 -10.01 0.50
C ILE A 7 -2.32 -9.47 1.20
N ARG A 8 -3.51 -9.91 0.79
CA ARG A 8 -4.79 -9.55 1.43
C ARG A 8 -4.76 -9.88 2.92
N GLY A 9 -4.38 -11.10 3.28
CA GLY A 9 -4.33 -11.54 4.68
C GLY A 9 -3.34 -10.71 5.51
N SER A 10 -2.18 -10.37 4.94
CA SER A 10 -1.19 -9.53 5.61
C SER A 10 -1.69 -8.10 5.84
N VAL A 11 -2.33 -7.50 4.82
CA VAL A 11 -2.91 -6.15 4.90
C VAL A 11 -4.07 -6.15 5.89
N LEU A 12 -5.01 -7.09 5.78
CA LEU A 12 -6.16 -7.23 6.68
C LEU A 12 -5.72 -7.35 8.14
N LYS A 13 -4.73 -8.21 8.39
CA LYS A 13 -4.20 -8.40 9.73
C LYS A 13 -3.58 -7.11 10.26
N TYR A 14 -2.74 -6.44 9.47
CA TYR A 14 -2.13 -5.17 9.88
C TYR A 14 -3.20 -4.11 10.16
N VAL A 15 -4.19 -3.98 9.29
CA VAL A 15 -5.28 -3.02 9.46
C VAL A 15 -6.10 -3.32 10.69
N LYS A 16 -6.42 -4.60 10.95
CA LYS A 16 -7.15 -4.99 12.16
C LYS A 16 -6.34 -4.70 13.42
N ASP A 17 -5.09 -5.12 13.45
CA ASP A 17 -4.20 -4.96 14.61
C ASP A 17 -3.94 -3.48 14.95
N GLU A 18 -3.79 -2.62 13.94
CA GLU A 18 -3.43 -1.21 14.13
C GLU A 18 -4.61 -0.24 14.20
N TYR A 19 -5.74 -0.57 13.55
CA TYR A 19 -6.85 0.36 13.36
C TYR A 19 -8.21 -0.16 13.82
N VAL A 20 -8.35 -1.45 14.11
CA VAL A 20 -9.62 -2.05 14.54
C VAL A 20 -9.47 -2.51 15.97
N GLU A 21 -10.04 -1.74 16.90
CA GLU A 21 -10.04 -2.10 18.32
C GLU A 21 -11.12 -3.15 18.64
N ASP A 22 -12.24 -3.13 17.92
CA ASP A 22 -13.36 -4.06 18.10
C ASP A 22 -13.20 -5.32 17.23
N GLU A 23 -13.00 -6.47 17.88
CA GLU A 23 -12.88 -7.78 17.22
C GLU A 23 -14.16 -8.18 16.45
N ASP A 24 -15.32 -7.64 16.86
CA ASP A 24 -16.62 -7.81 16.21
C ASP A 24 -16.76 -7.00 14.90
N GLN A 25 -15.87 -6.05 14.62
CA GLN A 25 -15.92 -5.28 13.38
C GLN A 25 -15.46 -6.14 12.19
N GLU A 26 -16.41 -6.52 11.34
CA GLU A 26 -16.14 -7.25 10.09
C GLU A 26 -15.43 -6.35 9.06
N VAL A 27 -14.10 -6.28 9.17
CA VAL A 27 -13.25 -5.75 8.10
C VAL A 27 -12.91 -6.88 7.13
N GLY A 28 -13.37 -6.75 5.90
CA GLY A 28 -13.16 -7.65 4.78
C GLY A 28 -12.35 -7.00 3.63
N CYS A 29 -12.25 -7.71 2.51
CA CYS A 29 -11.44 -7.27 1.38
C CYS A 29 -12.02 -6.06 0.63
N GLU A 30 -13.34 -5.90 0.70
CA GLU A 30 -14.15 -4.87 0.04
C GLU A 30 -14.66 -3.83 1.05
N THR A 31 -14.18 -3.89 2.29
CA THR A 31 -14.54 -2.93 3.32
C THR A 31 -13.77 -1.63 3.10
N PRO A 32 -14.47 -0.48 3.03
CA PRO A 32 -13.83 0.82 2.87
C PRO A 32 -13.07 1.18 4.14
N LEU A 33 -11.75 1.18 4.05
CA LEU A 33 -10.81 1.54 5.10
C LEU A 33 -10.76 3.05 5.30
N ILE A 34 -10.54 3.80 4.22
CA ILE A 34 -10.40 5.26 4.29
C ILE A 34 -11.78 5.89 4.37
N SER A 35 -12.67 5.57 3.43
CA SER A 35 -14.01 6.12 3.38
C SER A 35 -14.90 5.60 4.52
N GLY A 36 -14.58 4.45 5.12
CA GLY A 36 -15.25 3.96 6.32
C GLY A 36 -14.71 4.55 7.61
N GLY A 37 -13.65 5.38 7.54
CA GLY A 37 -13.06 6.05 8.71
C GLY A 37 -12.18 5.14 9.58
N ILE A 38 -11.82 3.95 9.10
CA ILE A 38 -10.92 3.02 9.78
C ILE A 38 -9.47 3.54 9.68
N VAL A 39 -9.09 4.04 8.51
CA VAL A 39 -7.75 4.53 8.22
C VAL A 39 -7.80 6.02 7.94
N ASP A 40 -7.03 6.79 8.70
CA ASP A 40 -6.87 8.23 8.49
C ASP A 40 -5.84 8.53 7.38
N SER A 41 -5.91 9.74 6.84
CA SER A 41 -4.93 10.32 5.93
C SER A 41 -3.47 10.14 6.35
N PHE A 42 -3.18 10.20 7.66
CA PHE A 42 -1.83 9.97 8.19
C PHE A 42 -1.44 8.49 8.19
N SER A 43 -2.39 7.63 8.56
CA SER A 43 -2.23 6.18 8.63
C SER A 43 -2.00 5.53 7.27
N MET A 44 -2.52 6.12 6.19
CA MET A 44 -2.23 5.68 4.81
C MET A 44 -0.73 5.64 4.51
N VAL A 45 0.04 6.61 5.04
CA VAL A 45 1.50 6.67 4.85
C VAL A 45 2.20 5.50 5.54
N SER A 46 1.75 5.15 6.76
CA SER A 46 2.24 3.98 7.50
C SER A 46 1.91 2.68 6.77
N LEU A 47 0.68 2.55 6.27
CA LEU A 47 0.23 1.38 5.51
C LEU A 47 1.03 1.21 4.21
N LYS A 48 1.24 2.29 3.46
CA LYS A 48 2.13 2.32 2.29
C LYS A 48 3.53 1.84 2.65
N ARG A 49 4.15 2.46 3.67
CA ARG A 49 5.50 2.12 4.15
C ARG A 49 5.62 0.66 4.59
N PHE A 50 4.60 0.12 5.24
CA PHE A 50 4.53 -1.29 5.65
C PHE A 50 4.64 -2.22 4.44
N LEU A 51 3.88 -1.95 3.38
CA LEU A 51 3.90 -2.76 2.15
C LEU A 51 5.23 -2.66 1.42
N GLU A 52 5.78 -1.44 1.30
CA GLU A 52 7.10 -1.22 0.69
C GLU A 52 8.19 -1.99 1.44
N ASN A 53 8.18 -1.97 2.77
CA ASN A 53 9.17 -2.68 3.57
C ASN A 53 8.99 -4.20 3.54
N LYS A 54 7.75 -4.68 3.57
CA LYS A 54 7.39 -6.11 3.61
C LYS A 54 7.67 -6.80 2.28
N TYR A 55 7.29 -6.17 1.16
CA TYR A 55 7.43 -6.74 -0.18
C TYR A 55 8.64 -6.20 -0.96
N LYS A 56 9.42 -5.28 -0.38
CA LYS A 56 10.57 -4.61 -1.02
C LYS A 56 10.21 -3.95 -2.35
N ILE A 57 9.02 -3.35 -2.40
CA ILE A 57 8.50 -2.58 -3.53
C ILE A 57 8.55 -1.09 -3.24
N GLN A 58 8.39 -0.27 -4.29
CA GLN A 58 8.25 1.17 -4.16
C GLN A 58 6.88 1.59 -4.71
N ILE A 59 6.06 2.21 -3.87
CA ILE A 59 4.73 2.68 -4.26
C ILE A 59 4.83 4.19 -4.54
N PRO A 60 4.65 4.64 -5.79
CA PRO A 60 4.69 6.08 -6.09
C PRO A 60 3.51 6.80 -5.44
N ASP A 61 3.71 8.05 -5.01
CA ASP A 61 2.66 8.86 -4.39
C ASP A 61 1.47 9.13 -5.33
N ASP A 62 1.70 9.20 -6.64
CA ASP A 62 0.65 9.24 -7.67
C ASP A 62 -0.32 8.06 -7.60
N LYS A 63 0.15 6.90 -7.12
CA LYS A 63 -0.67 5.69 -6.90
C LYS A 63 -1.17 5.58 -5.46
N THR A 64 -0.66 6.42 -4.56
CA THR A 64 -1.06 6.47 -3.14
C THR A 64 -2.23 7.43 -2.98
N THR A 65 -3.36 7.07 -3.58
CA THR A 65 -4.60 7.82 -3.42
C THR A 65 -5.48 7.16 -2.36
N PRO A 66 -6.32 7.94 -1.65
CA PRO A 66 -7.29 7.38 -0.72
C PRO A 66 -8.17 6.33 -1.41
N GLU A 67 -8.55 6.52 -2.66
CA GLU A 67 -9.29 5.52 -3.44
C GLU A 67 -8.52 4.22 -3.67
N ALA A 68 -7.20 4.27 -3.90
CA ALA A 68 -6.39 3.07 -4.09
C ALA A 68 -6.16 2.31 -2.78
N PHE A 69 -6.12 3.05 -1.66
CA PHE A 69 -5.95 2.51 -0.31
C PHE A 69 -7.29 2.30 0.42
N ASP A 70 -8.41 2.60 -0.24
CA ASP A 70 -9.73 2.48 0.35
C ASP A 70 -10.09 1.04 0.63
N ASN A 71 -9.58 0.07 -0.12
CA ASN A 71 -9.93 -1.33 0.06
C ASN A 71 -8.70 -2.23 -0.03
N VAL A 72 -8.69 -3.29 0.78
CA VAL A 72 -7.62 -4.29 0.81
C VAL A 72 -7.42 -4.94 -0.56
N ASN A 73 -8.51 -5.13 -1.31
CA ASN A 73 -8.46 -5.68 -2.65
C ASN A 73 -7.68 -4.78 -3.63
N ARG A 74 -7.88 -3.45 -3.56
CA ARG A 74 -7.17 -2.48 -4.41
C ARG A 74 -5.69 -2.40 -4.05
N ILE A 75 -5.39 -2.36 -2.75
CA ILE A 75 -4.02 -2.41 -2.23
C ILE A 75 -3.32 -3.67 -2.73
N THR A 76 -3.99 -4.82 -2.63
CA THR A 76 -3.45 -6.10 -3.09
C THR A 76 -3.14 -6.08 -4.57
N ALA A 77 -4.08 -5.64 -5.41
CA ALA A 77 -3.87 -5.58 -6.85
C ALA A 77 -2.70 -4.65 -7.22
N LEU A 78 -2.56 -3.54 -6.50
CA LEU A 78 -1.45 -2.59 -6.68
C LEU A 78 -0.11 -3.24 -6.31
N VAL A 79 -0.03 -3.88 -5.15
CA VAL A 79 1.18 -4.56 -4.67
C VAL A 79 1.54 -5.71 -5.61
N GLU A 80 0.58 -6.54 -5.99
CA GLU A 80 0.78 -7.64 -6.92
C GLU A 80 1.29 -7.16 -8.29
N SER A 81 0.70 -6.08 -8.82
CA SER A 81 1.18 -5.47 -10.06
C SER A 81 2.62 -4.99 -9.97
N LEU A 82 3.08 -4.55 -8.79
CA LEU A 82 4.46 -4.10 -8.58
C LEU A 82 5.43 -5.28 -8.41
N ILE A 83 5.01 -6.34 -7.71
CA ILE A 83 5.81 -7.56 -7.52
C ILE A 83 5.94 -8.32 -8.86
N GLY A 84 4.87 -8.40 -9.64
CA GLY A 84 4.83 -9.05 -10.94
C GLY A 84 5.53 -8.28 -12.06
N GLN A 85 5.76 -6.96 -11.90
CA GLN A 85 6.48 -6.11 -12.87
C GLN A 85 8.00 -6.05 -12.66
N ALA A 86 8.60 -6.84 -11.76
CA ALA A 86 10.07 -6.89 -11.68
C ALA A 86 10.62 -7.84 -12.77
N PRO A 87 11.15 -7.29 -13.87
CA PRO A 87 12.52 -6.77 -13.83
C PRO A 87 12.68 -5.41 -14.54
N GLY A 88 13.14 -4.41 -13.80
CA GLY A 88 13.75 -3.21 -14.38
C GLY A 88 13.01 -1.89 -14.13
N LEU A 89 12.97 -1.42 -12.88
CA LEU A 89 12.82 0.01 -12.64
C LEU A 89 14.17 0.71 -12.87
N ASN A 90 14.56 0.83 -14.13
CA ASN A 90 15.59 1.79 -14.53
C ASN A 90 14.89 3.09 -14.90
N ARG A 91 15.07 4.14 -14.08
CA ARG A 91 15.29 5.53 -14.53
C ARG A 91 15.49 6.47 -13.34
N ARG A 92 16.77 6.74 -13.08
CA ARG A 92 17.25 8.04 -12.61
C ARG A 92 16.46 9.14 -13.36
N SER A 93 15.64 9.89 -12.65
CA SER A 93 15.06 11.13 -13.14
C SER A 93 14.97 12.14 -11.99
N GLY A 94 16.12 12.45 -11.38
CA GLY A 94 16.36 13.78 -10.85
C GLY A 94 17.23 14.52 -11.88
N PRO A 95 16.95 15.77 -12.24
CA PRO A 95 17.74 16.50 -13.23
C PRO A 95 19.19 16.67 -12.73
N PRO A 96 20.19 16.78 -13.63
CA PRO A 96 21.53 17.17 -13.20
C PRO A 96 21.49 18.62 -12.72
N ALA A 97 21.64 18.84 -11.40
CA ALA A 97 21.87 20.16 -10.86
C ALA A 97 23.34 20.56 -11.11
N LYS A 98 23.51 21.27 -12.24
CA LYS A 98 24.61 22.09 -12.80
C LYS A 98 26.01 22.07 -12.14
N PRO A 99 27.10 22.01 -12.93
CA PRO A 99 28.39 22.56 -12.51
C PRO A 99 28.41 24.08 -12.70
N GLY A 100 28.84 24.82 -11.68
CA GLY A 100 29.12 26.26 -11.72
C GLY A 100 29.14 26.81 -10.29
N ALA A 101 30.20 27.43 -9.78
CA ALA A 101 31.39 28.04 -10.38
C ALA A 101 32.65 27.73 -9.57
#